data_AF-A0A8J4B7M9-F1
#
_entry.id   AF-A0A8J4B7M9-F1
#
_cell.length_a   1.000
_cell.length_b   1.000
_cell.length_c   1.000
_cell.angle_alpha   90.00
_cell.angle_beta   90.00
_cell.angle_gamma   90.00
#
_symmetry.space_group_name_H-M   'P 1'
#
loop_
_entity.id
_entity.type
_entity.pdbx_description
1 polymer ?
#
loop_
_entity_poly.entity_id
_entity_poly.type
_entity_poly.pdbx_seq_one_letter_code
_entity_poly.pdbx_strand_id
1 'polypeptide(L)'
;MDTTRDCSCSDRSSGPGYMREMSSVRRVVSIIFICTTFFLHVNATSFRDGDYIHTSRRSQFHQARTNWQDLLGQHCPRFGIDRLVAVPIPKPQLPFGEKDTYKLQFSFDGDRHLTPWVPLLGQGAPTLPLVQVTLRRSGEEVLGASAEVMEAPEEYKQHHPILVEELRNVSHWPKHVLVHYRFDTRNDVDLDRGLYLLFPAALLAVLVLCISALRGVQPKLAQFLADVTAEGTTAAAAMWKGPQGKGE
;
A
#
# COMPACT_ATOMS: atom_id res chain seq x y z
N MET A 1 -20.48 -12.58 -88.76
CA MET A 1 -19.36 -13.53 -88.59
C MET A 1 -18.35 -12.79 -87.75
N ASP A 2 -18.55 -12.77 -86.42
CA ASP A 2 -17.99 -13.75 -85.47
C ASP A 2 -16.45 -13.66 -85.45
N THR A 3 -15.74 -13.49 -84.34
CA THR A 3 -16.00 -14.01 -82.99
C THR A 3 -15.13 -13.27 -81.96
N THR A 4 -15.64 -13.17 -80.73
CA THR A 4 -14.98 -12.78 -79.48
C THR A 4 -13.84 -13.72 -79.06
N ARG A 5 -12.82 -13.19 -78.33
CA ARG A 5 -12.34 -13.77 -77.07
C ARG A 5 -11.34 -12.88 -76.32
N ASP A 6 -11.66 -12.67 -75.06
CA ASP A 6 -10.89 -12.03 -74.00
C ASP A 6 -9.61 -12.80 -73.64
N CYS A 7 -8.58 -12.07 -73.20
CA CYS A 7 -7.61 -12.58 -72.22
C CYS A 7 -7.25 -11.48 -71.22
N SER A 8 -7.84 -11.63 -70.04
CA SER A 8 -7.55 -10.95 -68.80
C SER A 8 -6.19 -11.40 -68.25
N CYS A 9 -5.32 -10.46 -67.86
CA CYS A 9 -4.19 -10.75 -66.98
C CYS A 9 -4.32 -9.92 -65.71
N SER A 10 -4.67 -10.63 -64.64
CA SER A 10 -4.85 -10.14 -63.28
C SER A 10 -3.61 -9.43 -62.73
N ASP A 11 -3.88 -8.25 -62.20
CA ASP A 11 -3.05 -7.52 -61.24
C ASP A 11 -2.83 -8.41 -59.99
N ARG A 12 -1.55 -8.71 -59.68
CA ARG A 12 -1.19 -9.56 -58.54
C ARG A 12 -1.04 -8.67 -57.32
N SER A 13 -2.08 -8.65 -56.51
CA SER A 13 -2.18 -7.92 -55.25
C SER A 13 -1.02 -8.21 -54.29
N SER A 14 -0.36 -7.13 -53.90
CA SER A 14 0.53 -7.03 -52.74
C SER A 14 -0.26 -7.39 -51.46
N GLY A 15 0.22 -8.39 -50.71
CA GLY A 15 -0.51 -8.99 -49.60
C GLY A 15 -0.78 -8.04 -48.41
N PRO A 16 -1.97 -8.11 -47.78
CA PRO A 16 -2.31 -7.35 -46.58
C PRO A 16 -1.91 -8.15 -45.32
N GLY A 17 -0.63 -8.47 -45.16
CA GLY A 17 -0.14 -9.26 -44.01
C GLY A 17 0.35 -8.42 -42.84
N TYR A 18 0.90 -7.23 -43.11
CA TYR A 18 1.75 -6.53 -42.14
C TYR A 18 1.03 -5.50 -41.25
N MET A 19 -0.20 -5.10 -41.58
CA MET A 19 -0.89 -4.02 -40.88
C MET A 19 -1.85 -4.46 -39.75
N ARG A 20 -2.20 -5.75 -39.64
CA ARG A 20 -3.11 -6.22 -38.57
C ARG A 20 -2.42 -6.45 -37.22
N GLU A 21 -1.16 -6.88 -37.20
CA GLU A 21 -0.49 -7.26 -35.94
C GLU A 21 -0.14 -6.09 -35.02
N MET A 22 0.19 -4.91 -35.57
CA MET A 22 0.51 -3.71 -34.77
C MET A 22 -0.66 -3.21 -33.92
N SER A 23 -1.90 -3.49 -34.34
CA SER A 23 -3.11 -3.05 -33.64
C SER A 23 -3.42 -3.86 -32.38
N SER A 24 -3.08 -5.17 -32.36
CA SER A 24 -3.28 -6.05 -31.20
C SER A 24 -2.30 -5.75 -30.07
N VAL A 25 -1.03 -5.49 -30.39
CA VAL A 25 -0.01 -5.18 -29.37
C VAL A 25 -0.31 -3.83 -28.68
N ARG A 26 -0.72 -2.80 -29.44
CA ARG A 26 -1.15 -1.52 -28.84
C ARG A 26 -2.36 -1.67 -27.92
N ARG A 27 -3.32 -2.54 -28.25
CA ARG A 27 -4.51 -2.77 -27.43
C ARG A 27 -4.19 -3.51 -26.13
N VAL A 28 -3.34 -4.54 -26.19
CA VAL A 28 -2.91 -5.28 -24.99
C VAL A 28 -2.10 -4.39 -24.05
N VAL A 29 -1.17 -3.61 -24.58
CA VAL A 29 -0.39 -2.64 -23.78
C VAL A 29 -1.30 -1.59 -23.14
N SER A 30 -2.30 -1.09 -23.87
CA SER A 30 -3.23 -0.10 -23.35
C SER A 30 -4.16 -0.66 -22.26
N ILE A 31 -4.60 -1.92 -22.38
CA ILE A 31 -5.42 -2.58 -21.36
C ILE A 31 -4.60 -2.86 -20.09
N ILE A 32 -3.35 -3.28 -20.24
CA ILE A 32 -2.43 -3.48 -19.10
C ILE A 32 -2.21 -2.16 -18.36
N PHE A 33 -2.01 -1.05 -19.10
CA PHE A 33 -1.82 0.28 -18.53
C PHE A 33 -3.07 0.77 -17.76
N ILE A 34 -4.26 0.56 -18.33
CA ILE A 34 -5.54 0.94 -17.69
C ILE A 34 -5.79 0.11 -16.43
N CYS A 35 -5.59 -1.21 -16.47
CA CYS A 35 -5.72 -2.06 -15.29
C CYS A 35 -4.72 -1.67 -14.18
N THR A 36 -3.45 -1.42 -14.53
CA THR A 36 -2.46 -0.98 -13.53
C THR A 36 -2.80 0.38 -12.91
N THR A 37 -3.36 1.32 -13.67
CA THR A 37 -3.83 2.59 -13.09
C THR A 37 -5.05 2.44 -12.16
N PHE A 38 -5.92 1.46 -12.40
CA PHE A 38 -7.13 1.24 -11.60
C PHE A 38 -6.84 0.56 -10.24
N PHE A 39 -5.79 -0.27 -10.17
CA PHE A 39 -5.35 -0.91 -8.92
C PHE A 39 -4.58 0.03 -7.96
N LEU A 40 -4.26 1.26 -8.37
CA LEU A 40 -3.47 2.22 -7.58
C LEU A 40 -4.31 3.17 -6.71
N HIS A 41 -5.65 3.04 -6.67
CA HIS A 41 -6.47 3.82 -5.74
C HIS A 41 -6.38 3.26 -4.31
N VAL A 42 -5.27 3.59 -3.65
CA VAL A 42 -5.11 3.43 -2.20
C VAL A 42 -5.75 4.63 -1.54
N ASN A 43 -6.87 4.41 -0.84
CA ASN A 43 -7.48 5.42 0.03
C ASN A 43 -6.63 5.59 1.29
N ALA A 44 -5.55 6.36 1.19
CA ALA A 44 -4.83 6.86 2.36
C ALA A 44 -5.33 8.28 2.68
N THR A 45 -5.69 8.51 3.94
CA THR A 45 -5.79 9.84 4.51
C THR A 45 -4.40 10.46 4.48
N SER A 46 -4.15 11.37 3.53
CA SER A 46 -2.88 12.09 3.47
C SER A 46 -2.92 13.30 4.40
N PHE A 47 -2.11 13.23 5.45
CA PHE A 47 -1.88 14.34 6.38
C PHE A 47 -0.71 15.18 5.91
N ARG A 48 -0.86 16.51 6.00
CA ARG A 48 0.25 17.44 5.85
C ARG A 48 0.83 17.78 7.21
N ASP A 49 2.09 18.19 7.23
CA ASP A 49 2.74 18.65 8.45
C ASP A 49 1.93 19.81 9.07
N GLY A 50 1.55 19.64 10.34
CA GLY A 50 0.73 20.60 11.10
C GLY A 50 -0.77 20.32 11.11
N ASP A 51 -1.28 19.41 10.27
CA ASP A 51 -2.70 19.06 10.23
C ASP A 51 -3.15 18.39 11.53
N TYR A 52 -4.39 18.65 11.94
CA TYR A 52 -4.95 18.01 13.12
C TYR A 52 -5.30 16.55 12.83
N ILE A 53 -4.82 15.66 13.69
CA ILE A 53 -5.21 14.25 13.65
C ILE A 53 -6.46 14.09 14.52
N HIS A 54 -7.53 13.58 13.93
CA HIS A 54 -8.75 13.30 14.68
C HIS A 54 -8.42 12.32 15.81
N THR A 55 -8.72 12.72 17.04
CA THR A 55 -8.37 11.96 18.24
C THR A 55 -9.59 11.83 19.12
N SER A 56 -9.90 10.61 19.52
CA SER A 56 -10.93 10.33 20.50
C SER A 56 -10.31 9.60 21.69
N ARG A 57 -10.95 9.73 22.85
CA ARG A 57 -10.53 9.02 24.07
C ARG A 57 -11.70 8.28 24.69
N ARG A 58 -11.38 7.21 25.39
CA ARG A 58 -12.31 6.54 26.30
C ARG A 58 -11.62 6.18 27.59
N SER A 59 -12.42 6.02 28.63
CA SER A 59 -11.94 5.66 29.96
C SER A 59 -12.50 4.31 30.38
N GLN A 60 -11.76 3.62 31.24
CA GLN A 60 -12.20 2.41 31.90
C GLN A 60 -12.00 2.56 33.40
N PHE A 61 -13.06 2.27 34.14
CA PHE A 61 -13.13 2.32 35.59
C PHE A 61 -14.02 1.18 36.09
N HIS A 62 -13.59 0.42 37.11
CA HIS A 62 -14.32 -0.76 37.61
C HIS A 62 -14.81 -1.71 36.49
N GLN A 63 -13.95 -1.94 35.49
CA GLN A 63 -14.26 -2.67 34.26
C GLN A 63 -15.34 -2.03 33.35
N ALA A 64 -16.13 -1.08 33.84
CA ALA A 64 -17.04 -0.26 33.04
C ALA A 64 -16.24 0.68 32.12
N ARG A 65 -16.65 0.76 30.85
CA ARG A 65 -16.03 1.60 29.83
C ARG A 65 -16.96 2.73 29.47
N THR A 66 -16.41 3.93 29.30
CA THR A 66 -17.17 5.04 28.73
C THR A 66 -17.21 4.94 27.21
N ASN A 67 -18.19 5.59 26.60
CA ASN A 67 -18.20 5.81 25.16
C ASN A 67 -16.98 6.63 24.71
N TRP A 68 -16.64 6.49 23.44
CA TRP A 68 -15.65 7.35 22.79
C TRP A 68 -16.11 8.81 22.85
N GLN A 69 -15.19 9.69 23.23
CA GLN A 69 -15.40 11.12 23.29
C GLN A 69 -14.31 11.77 22.44
N ASP A 70 -14.72 12.54 21.45
CA ASP A 70 -13.79 13.25 20.57
C ASP A 70 -13.11 14.39 21.33
N LEU A 71 -11.81 14.53 21.08
CA LEU A 71 -11.04 15.65 21.60
C LEU A 71 -11.21 16.86 20.68
N LEU A 72 -11.35 18.03 21.30
CA LEU A 72 -11.36 19.30 20.57
C LEU A 72 -9.94 19.61 20.06
N GLY A 73 -9.83 20.27 18.91
CA GLY A 73 -8.57 20.44 18.16
C GLY A 73 -7.37 20.92 18.99
N GLN A 74 -7.57 21.72 20.03
CA GLN A 74 -6.48 22.14 20.91
C GLN A 74 -5.80 20.99 21.68
N HIS A 75 -6.52 19.90 21.93
CA HIS A 75 -6.04 18.69 22.61
C HIS A 75 -5.61 17.58 21.63
N CYS A 76 -5.88 17.76 20.34
CA CYS A 76 -5.47 16.83 19.29
C CYS A 76 -3.98 17.00 18.96
N PRO A 77 -3.30 15.91 18.55
CA PRO A 77 -1.97 16.00 17.96
C PRO A 77 -2.03 16.75 16.63
N ARG A 78 -0.89 17.35 16.28
CA ARG A 78 -0.65 17.90 14.95
C ARG A 78 0.37 17.03 14.23
N PHE A 79 0.05 16.61 13.03
CA PHE A 79 0.89 15.69 12.27
C PHE A 79 2.32 16.24 12.11
N GLY A 80 3.32 15.44 12.48
CA GLY A 80 4.74 15.80 12.37
C GLY A 80 5.26 16.80 13.41
N ILE A 81 4.45 17.23 14.38
CA ILE A 81 4.85 18.21 15.40
C ILE A 81 4.66 17.62 16.80
N ASP A 82 5.77 17.49 17.53
CA ASP A 82 5.75 17.06 18.92
C ASP A 82 5.08 18.12 19.79
N ARG A 83 4.16 17.69 20.67
CA ARG A 83 3.34 18.61 21.44
C ARG A 83 2.91 18.04 22.78
N LEU A 84 3.12 18.82 23.83
CA LEU A 84 2.56 18.58 25.15
C LEU A 84 1.21 19.29 25.28
N VAL A 85 0.17 18.57 25.67
CA VAL A 85 -1.17 19.11 25.90
C VAL A 85 -1.75 18.61 27.21
N ALA A 86 -2.58 19.42 27.85
CA ALA A 86 -3.39 19.00 28.97
C ALA A 86 -4.76 18.53 28.45
N VAL A 87 -5.09 17.25 28.64
CA VAL A 87 -6.37 16.66 28.23
C VAL A 87 -7.30 16.56 29.45
N PRO A 88 -8.50 17.14 29.41
CA PRO A 88 -9.45 17.03 30.50
C PRO A 88 -10.03 15.61 30.57
N ILE A 89 -10.06 15.04 31.77
CA ILE A 89 -10.71 13.77 32.07
C ILE A 89 -11.97 14.02 32.94
N PRO A 90 -13.14 13.49 32.52
CA PRO A 90 -14.39 13.67 33.24
C PRO A 90 -14.42 12.77 34.46
N LYS A 91 -15.21 13.18 35.45
CA LYS A 91 -15.48 12.39 36.64
C LYS A 91 -16.11 11.04 36.24
N PRO A 92 -15.66 9.91 36.82
CA PRO A 92 -16.33 8.62 36.61
C PRO A 92 -17.78 8.69 37.12
N GLN A 93 -18.68 7.91 36.49
CA GLN A 93 -20.09 7.85 36.88
C GLN A 93 -20.29 7.18 38.24
N LEU A 94 -19.39 6.24 38.58
CA LEU A 94 -19.36 5.56 39.86
C LEU A 94 -18.45 6.31 40.85
N PRO A 95 -18.66 6.17 42.17
CA PRO A 95 -17.80 6.77 43.18
C PRO A 95 -16.34 6.31 42.99
N PHE A 96 -15.42 7.28 42.97
CA PHE A 96 -13.99 7.02 42.84
C PHE A 96 -13.34 6.96 44.22
N GLY A 97 -12.81 5.80 44.61
CA GLY A 97 -12.01 5.64 45.81
C GLY A 97 -10.49 5.64 45.54
N GLU A 98 -9.69 5.78 46.59
CA GLU A 98 -8.22 5.80 46.49
C GLU A 98 -7.61 4.50 45.97
N LYS A 99 -8.30 3.37 46.14
CA LYS A 99 -7.84 2.04 45.69
C LYS A 99 -8.19 1.75 44.24
N ASP A 100 -8.99 2.60 43.61
CA ASP A 100 -9.52 2.30 42.28
C ASP A 100 -8.57 2.77 41.18
N THR A 101 -8.46 1.96 40.12
CA THR A 101 -7.63 2.31 38.97
C THR A 101 -8.46 2.98 37.88
N TYR A 102 -8.06 4.17 37.47
CA TYR A 102 -8.62 4.85 36.30
C TYR A 102 -7.68 4.65 35.11
N LYS A 103 -8.19 4.05 34.02
CA LYS A 103 -7.43 3.81 32.80
C LYS A 103 -7.98 4.64 31.65
N LEU A 104 -7.09 5.10 30.75
CA LEU A 104 -7.46 5.72 29.49
C LEU A 104 -7.02 4.89 28.29
N GLN A 105 -7.71 5.09 27.19
CA GLN A 105 -7.30 4.65 25.87
C GLN A 105 -7.57 5.76 24.87
N PHE A 106 -6.65 5.94 23.92
CA PHE A 106 -6.76 6.89 22.84
C PHE A 106 -6.96 6.18 21.52
N SER A 107 -7.61 6.88 20.63
CA SER A 107 -7.86 6.50 19.25
C SER A 107 -7.43 7.65 18.36
N PHE A 108 -6.81 7.32 17.23
CA PHE A 108 -6.33 8.26 16.23
C PHE A 108 -6.83 7.88 14.84
N ASP A 109 -7.01 8.91 14.01
CA ASP A 109 -7.46 8.77 12.61
C ASP A 109 -8.78 7.99 12.49
N GLY A 110 -9.79 8.43 13.25
CA GLY A 110 -11.14 7.84 13.18
C GLY A 110 -11.18 6.36 13.60
N ASP A 111 -10.56 6.01 14.73
CA ASP A 111 -10.50 4.64 15.28
C ASP A 111 -9.64 3.64 14.49
N ARG A 112 -8.87 4.10 13.50
CA ARG A 112 -7.91 3.27 12.78
C ARG A 112 -6.75 2.82 13.67
N HIS A 113 -6.24 3.71 14.53
CA HIS A 113 -5.10 3.42 15.40
C HIS A 113 -5.46 3.58 16.87
N LEU A 114 -5.48 2.46 17.60
CA LEU A 114 -5.82 2.41 19.02
C LEU A 114 -4.57 2.20 19.87
N THR A 115 -4.44 2.98 20.94
CA THR A 115 -3.40 2.75 21.94
C THR A 115 -3.80 1.60 22.87
N PRO A 116 -2.87 1.01 23.64
CA PRO A 116 -3.24 0.15 24.77
C PRO A 116 -3.98 0.94 25.87
N TRP A 117 -4.54 0.20 26.83
CA TRP A 117 -5.09 0.79 28.06
C TRP A 117 -3.97 1.20 28.99
N VAL A 118 -4.02 2.46 29.42
CA VAL A 118 -2.95 3.11 30.17
C VAL A 118 -3.48 3.59 31.53
N PRO A 119 -2.93 3.11 32.67
CA PRO A 119 -3.39 3.50 34.01
C PRO A 119 -2.90 4.90 34.37
N LEU A 120 -3.80 5.78 34.80
CA LEU A 120 -3.48 7.17 35.14
C LEU A 120 -3.63 7.51 36.61
N LEU A 121 -4.60 6.90 37.29
CA LEU A 121 -4.88 7.12 38.70
C LEU A 121 -5.05 5.76 39.39
N GLY A 122 -4.74 5.71 40.68
CA GLY A 122 -4.87 4.52 41.52
C GLY A 122 -3.54 3.87 41.88
N GLN A 123 -3.62 2.63 42.37
CA GLN A 123 -2.46 1.89 42.86
C GLN A 123 -1.49 1.55 41.71
N GLY A 124 -0.29 2.13 41.74
CA GLY A 124 0.75 1.95 40.71
C GLY A 124 0.78 3.02 39.62
N ALA A 125 -0.11 4.03 39.68
CA ALA A 125 0.02 5.22 38.85
C ALA A 125 1.06 6.19 39.46
N PRO A 126 1.81 6.93 38.63
CA PRO A 126 2.75 7.95 39.11
C PRO A 126 2.01 9.12 39.78
N THR A 127 2.73 9.90 40.59
CA THR A 127 2.16 11.07 41.30
C THR A 127 1.55 12.09 40.35
N LEU A 128 2.24 12.34 39.23
CA LEU A 128 1.77 13.18 38.13
C LEU A 128 2.00 12.40 36.83
N PRO A 129 0.96 11.78 36.25
CA PRO A 129 1.08 10.98 35.05
C PRO A 129 1.28 11.87 33.83
N LEU A 130 2.36 11.60 33.12
CA LEU A 130 2.64 12.08 31.78
C LEU A 130 2.41 10.93 30.81
N VAL A 131 1.37 11.02 29.99
CA VAL A 131 1.10 10.02 28.95
C VAL A 131 1.91 10.38 27.72
N GLN A 132 2.93 9.59 27.42
CA GLN A 132 3.68 9.73 26.18
C GLN A 132 3.00 8.89 25.10
N VAL A 133 2.43 9.57 24.11
CA VAL A 133 1.82 8.95 22.93
C VAL A 133 2.81 9.05 21.78
N THR A 134 3.28 7.90 21.31
CA THR A 134 4.15 7.84 20.14
C THR A 134 3.34 7.46 18.90
N LEU A 135 3.23 8.40 17.97
CA LEU A 135 2.59 8.20 16.67
C LEU A 135 3.66 7.87 15.63
N ARG A 136 3.58 6.67 15.06
CA ARG A 136 4.46 6.24 13.97
C ARG A 136 3.91 6.77 12.67
N ARG A 137 4.73 7.47 11.88
CA ARG A 137 4.35 8.01 10.57
C ARG A 137 5.30 7.55 9.48
N SER A 138 4.78 7.40 8.26
CA SER A 138 5.55 7.20 7.02
C SER A 138 4.98 8.12 5.95
N GLY A 139 5.79 9.04 5.44
CA GLY A 139 5.32 10.09 4.53
C GLY A 139 4.17 10.89 5.14
N GLU A 140 3.02 10.88 4.46
CA GLU A 140 1.79 11.59 4.84
C GLU A 140 0.79 10.70 5.61
N GLU A 141 1.16 9.46 5.95
CA GLU A 141 0.25 8.50 6.62
C GLU A 141 0.71 8.20 8.06
N VAL A 142 -0.27 8.00 8.95
CA VAL A 142 -0.04 7.44 10.29
C VAL A 142 -0.10 5.91 10.18
N LEU A 143 0.95 5.24 10.63
CA LEU A 143 1.04 3.77 10.60
C LEU A 143 0.51 3.13 11.88
N GLY A 144 0.68 3.79 13.02
CA GLY A 144 0.29 3.24 14.30
C GLY A 144 0.49 4.20 15.46
N ALA A 145 -0.15 3.86 16.58
CA ALA A 145 -0.08 4.62 17.81
C ALA A 145 0.29 3.71 18.98
N SER A 146 1.19 4.17 19.83
CA SER A 146 1.51 3.54 21.12
C SER A 146 1.37 4.58 22.22
N ALA A 147 1.03 4.14 23.43
CA ALA A 147 0.98 5.02 24.59
C ALA A 147 1.61 4.35 25.79
N GLU A 148 2.37 5.13 26.55
CA GLU A 148 3.00 4.74 27.80
C GLU A 148 2.78 5.82 28.85
N VAL A 149 2.77 5.44 30.12
CA VAL A 149 2.73 6.40 31.23
C VAL A 149 4.09 6.49 31.86
N MET A 150 4.55 7.72 31.98
CA MET A 150 5.77 8.10 32.63
C MET A 150 5.42 9.05 33.79
N GLU A 151 6.32 9.13 34.75
CA GLU A 151 6.24 10.17 35.75
C GLU A 151 6.71 11.49 35.16
N ALA A 152 5.96 12.58 35.38
CA ALA A 152 6.35 13.89 34.92
C ALA A 152 7.72 14.33 35.52
N PRO A 153 8.57 15.05 34.78
CA PRO A 153 9.84 15.55 35.29
C PRO A 153 9.67 16.39 36.57
N GLU A 154 10.61 16.28 37.51
CA GLU A 154 10.55 16.98 38.80
C GLU A 154 10.50 18.51 38.64
N GLU A 155 11.22 19.05 37.65
CA GLU A 155 11.19 20.47 37.32
C GLU A 155 9.77 20.96 37.03
N TYR A 156 8.97 20.16 36.29
CA TYR A 156 7.60 20.52 35.96
C TYR A 156 6.68 20.48 37.19
N LYS A 157 6.87 19.48 38.07
CA LYS A 157 6.13 19.38 39.34
C LYS A 157 6.39 20.57 40.25
N GLN A 158 7.63 21.05 40.30
CA GLN A 158 8.02 22.20 41.11
C GLN A 158 7.43 23.52 40.58
N HIS A 159 7.37 23.69 39.27
CA HIS A 159 6.76 24.89 38.66
C HIS A 159 5.22 24.89 38.77
N HIS A 160 4.59 23.71 38.85
CA HIS A 160 3.14 23.57 38.88
C HIS A 160 2.62 22.72 40.05
N PRO A 161 2.85 23.15 41.31
CA PRO A 161 2.44 22.39 42.50
C PRO A 161 0.91 22.23 42.59
N ILE A 162 0.16 23.24 42.14
CA ILE A 162 -1.31 23.23 42.13
C ILE A 162 -1.86 22.04 41.34
N LEU A 163 -1.25 21.69 40.20
CA LEU A 163 -1.70 20.56 39.38
C LEU A 163 -1.54 19.22 40.12
N VAL A 164 -0.46 19.08 40.90
CA VAL A 164 -0.21 17.87 41.70
C VAL A 164 -1.25 17.74 42.81
N GLU A 165 -1.59 18.85 43.47
CA GLU A 165 -2.61 18.88 44.52
C GLU A 165 -4.01 18.58 43.97
N GLU A 166 -4.41 19.21 42.86
CA GLU A 166 -5.69 18.98 42.19
C GLU A 166 -5.84 17.53 41.69
N LEU A 167 -4.75 16.94 41.20
CA LEU A 167 -4.77 15.55 40.74
C LEU A 167 -4.87 14.56 41.91
N ARG A 168 -4.24 14.85 43.05
CA ARG A 168 -4.37 14.04 44.27
C ARG A 168 -5.74 14.19 44.93
N ASN A 169 -6.37 15.35 44.83
CA ASN A 169 -7.67 15.59 45.44
C ASN A 169 -8.77 14.77 44.76
N VAL A 170 -9.31 13.77 45.45
CA VAL A 170 -10.34 12.86 44.92
C VAL A 170 -11.64 13.59 44.51
N SER A 171 -11.97 14.68 45.19
CA SER A 171 -13.21 15.44 44.96
C SER A 171 -13.11 16.45 43.82
N HIS A 172 -11.89 16.87 43.46
CA HIS A 172 -11.68 17.88 42.42
C HIS A 172 -11.74 17.26 41.02
N TRP A 173 -12.71 17.73 40.23
CA TRP A 173 -12.94 17.32 38.84
C TRP A 173 -13.46 18.53 38.04
N PRO A 174 -13.21 18.62 36.72
CA PRO A 174 -12.44 17.69 35.88
C PRO A 174 -10.93 17.78 36.16
N LYS A 175 -10.24 16.64 36.03
CA LYS A 175 -8.77 16.60 36.16
C LYS A 175 -8.13 16.80 34.79
N HIS A 176 -6.93 17.34 34.77
CA HIS A 176 -6.18 17.53 33.53
C HIS A 176 -4.97 16.60 33.52
N VAL A 177 -4.88 15.76 32.49
CA VAL A 177 -3.78 14.81 32.31
C VAL A 177 -2.84 15.35 31.25
N LEU A 178 -1.54 15.29 31.52
CA LEU A 178 -0.54 15.69 30.55
C LEU A 178 -0.36 14.58 29.52
N VAL A 179 -0.54 14.92 28.25
CA VAL A 179 -0.33 14.03 27.11
C VAL A 179 0.73 14.65 26.22
N HIS A 180 1.84 13.94 26.05
CA HIS A 180 2.92 14.32 25.16
C HIS A 180 2.83 13.50 23.88
N TYR A 181 2.43 14.14 22.78
CA TYR A 181 2.47 13.53 21.46
C TYR A 181 3.86 13.64 20.88
N ARG A 182 4.41 12.51 20.46
CA ARG A 182 5.72 12.41 19.81
C ARG A 182 5.58 11.65 18.50
N PHE A 183 6.22 12.16 17.44
CA PHE A 183 6.23 11.48 16.13
C PHE A 183 7.51 10.67 15.92
N ASP A 184 7.35 9.39 15.59
CA ASP A 184 8.42 8.51 15.12
C ASP A 184 8.30 8.35 13.60
N THR A 185 9.25 8.93 12.87
CA THR A 185 9.24 8.88 11.40
C THR A 185 9.95 7.61 10.95
N ARG A 186 9.20 6.67 10.37
CA ARG A 186 9.74 5.44 9.78
C ARG A 186 9.45 5.46 8.31
N ASN A 187 10.47 5.23 7.49
CA ASN A 187 10.28 5.03 6.06
C ASN A 187 9.91 3.57 5.84
N ASP A 188 8.62 3.27 5.90
CA ASP A 188 8.14 1.92 5.61
C ASP A 188 8.03 1.77 4.09
N VAL A 189 9.03 1.12 3.50
CA VAL A 189 8.99 0.75 2.09
C VAL A 189 8.15 -0.52 2.03
N ASP A 190 6.98 -0.45 1.44
CA ASP A 190 6.11 -1.62 1.24
C ASP A 190 6.77 -2.57 0.22
N LEU A 191 7.60 -3.49 0.73
CA LEU A 191 8.32 -4.49 -0.06
C LEU A 191 7.34 -5.36 -0.87
N ASP A 192 6.18 -5.66 -0.31
CA ASP A 192 5.18 -6.52 -0.94
C ASP A 192 4.58 -5.82 -2.17
N ARG A 193 4.19 -4.54 -2.05
CA ARG A 193 3.75 -3.74 -3.21
C ARG A 193 4.85 -3.61 -4.25
N GLY A 194 6.09 -3.37 -3.82
CA GLY A 194 7.25 -3.34 -4.71
C GLY A 194 7.41 -4.65 -5.49
N LEU A 195 7.29 -5.78 -4.81
CA LEU A 195 7.37 -7.11 -5.40
C LEU A 195 6.21 -7.39 -6.36
N TYR A 196 4.98 -7.07 -5.96
CA TYR A 196 3.78 -7.25 -6.78
C TYR A 196 3.80 -6.39 -8.06
N LEU A 197 4.54 -5.28 -8.09
CA LEU A 197 4.72 -4.47 -9.29
C LEU A 197 5.90 -4.96 -10.14
N LEU A 198 7.05 -5.23 -9.52
CA LEU A 198 8.28 -5.60 -10.22
C LEU A 198 8.20 -6.99 -10.85
N PHE A 199 7.62 -7.97 -10.15
CA PHE A 199 7.54 -9.35 -10.64
C PHE A 199 6.75 -9.50 -11.95
N PRO A 200 5.49 -9.01 -12.07
CA PRO A 200 4.76 -9.10 -13.33
C PRO A 200 5.36 -8.22 -14.43
N ALA A 201 5.93 -7.05 -14.11
CA ALA A 201 6.62 -6.21 -15.09
C ALA A 201 7.83 -6.94 -15.70
N ALA A 202 8.65 -7.58 -14.87
CA ALA A 202 9.78 -8.39 -15.32
C ALA A 202 9.33 -9.61 -16.12
N LEU A 203 8.27 -10.32 -15.67
CA LEU A 203 7.71 -11.47 -16.39
C LEU A 203 7.20 -11.07 -17.78
N LEU A 204 6.50 -9.93 -17.90
CA LEU A 204 6.05 -9.39 -19.18
C LEU A 204 7.22 -9.00 -20.09
N ALA A 205 8.26 -8.36 -19.55
CA ALA A 205 9.45 -8.00 -20.32
C ALA A 205 10.14 -9.26 -20.89
N VAL A 206 10.30 -10.31 -20.07
CA VAL A 206 10.84 -11.60 -20.52
C VAL A 206 9.97 -12.23 -21.59
N LEU A 207 8.65 -12.22 -21.42
CA LEU A 207 7.71 -12.78 -22.39
C LEU A 207 7.78 -12.03 -23.74
N VAL A 208 7.89 -10.71 -23.73
CA VAL A 208 8.09 -9.90 -24.94
C VAL A 208 9.42 -10.23 -25.62
N LEU A 209 10.50 -10.41 -24.85
CA LEU A 209 11.80 -10.81 -25.39
C LEU A 209 11.74 -12.20 -26.03
N CYS A 210 11.10 -13.17 -25.37
CA CYS A 210 10.91 -14.52 -25.91
C CYS A 210 10.13 -14.50 -27.23
N ILE A 211 9.02 -13.76 -27.31
CA ILE A 211 8.26 -13.63 -28.56
C ILE A 211 9.10 -12.94 -29.64
N SER A 212 9.88 -11.92 -29.28
CA SER A 212 10.75 -11.21 -30.22
C SER A 212 11.85 -12.11 -30.78
N ALA A 213 12.47 -12.94 -29.93
CA ALA A 213 13.45 -13.94 -30.34
C ALA A 213 12.82 -15.00 -31.25
N LEU A 214 11.62 -15.51 -30.90
CA LEU A 214 10.88 -16.46 -31.73
C LEU A 214 10.55 -15.86 -33.10
N ARG A 215 10.08 -14.60 -33.17
CA ARG A 215 9.86 -13.90 -34.44
C ARG A 215 11.14 -13.77 -35.27
N GLY A 216 12.29 -13.55 -34.63
CA GLY A 216 13.59 -13.52 -35.31
C GLY A 216 14.04 -14.87 -35.88
N VAL A 217 13.59 -15.98 -35.27
CA VAL A 217 13.96 -17.35 -35.67
C VAL A 217 13.00 -17.93 -36.72
N GLN A 218 11.72 -17.51 -36.73
CA GLN A 218 10.72 -17.92 -37.73
C GLN A 218 11.23 -17.91 -39.19
N PRO A 219 11.87 -16.84 -39.71
CA PRO A 219 12.34 -16.83 -41.10
C PRO A 219 13.48 -17.83 -41.35
N LYS A 220 14.36 -18.05 -40.36
CA LYS A 220 15.45 -19.02 -40.48
C LYS A 220 14.92 -20.45 -40.47
N LEU A 221 13.97 -20.73 -39.60
CA LEU A 221 13.32 -22.04 -39.49
C LEU A 221 12.53 -22.38 -40.75
N ALA A 222 11.86 -21.38 -41.35
CA ALA A 222 11.19 -21.53 -42.64
C ALA A 222 12.18 -21.82 -43.79
N GLN A 223 13.34 -21.16 -43.81
CA GLN A 223 14.42 -21.44 -44.78
C GLN A 223 14.98 -22.86 -44.60
N PHE A 224 15.30 -23.27 -43.37
CA PHE A 224 15.76 -24.63 -43.11
C PHE A 224 14.75 -25.71 -43.53
N LEU A 225 13.45 -25.50 -43.26
CA LEU A 225 12.40 -26.43 -43.70
C LEU A 225 12.27 -26.45 -45.22
N ALA A 226 12.42 -25.32 -45.90
CA ALA A 226 12.43 -25.25 -47.37
C ALA A 226 13.63 -25.99 -47.97
N ASP A 227 14.82 -25.82 -47.39
CA ASP A 227 16.05 -26.50 -47.86
C ASP A 227 15.98 -28.02 -47.64
N VAL A 228 15.54 -28.48 -46.46
CA VAL A 228 15.40 -29.92 -46.16
C VAL A 228 14.32 -30.58 -47.02
N THR A 229 13.22 -29.88 -47.30
CA THR A 229 12.19 -30.41 -48.21
C THR A 229 12.69 -30.47 -49.64
N ALA A 230 13.42 -29.46 -50.12
CA ALA A 230 14.03 -29.46 -51.45
C ALA A 230 15.08 -30.57 -51.63
N GLU A 231 15.93 -30.82 -50.62
CA GLU A 231 16.89 -31.93 -50.63
C GLU A 231 16.18 -33.29 -50.64
N GLY A 232 15.10 -33.45 -49.87
CA GLY A 232 14.27 -34.66 -49.88
C GLY A 232 13.64 -34.97 -51.24
N THR A 233 13.15 -33.97 -51.96
CA THR A 233 12.58 -34.15 -53.31
C THR A 233 13.66 -34.49 -54.34
N THR A 234 14.85 -33.91 -54.24
CA THR A 234 15.96 -34.23 -55.18
C THR A 234 16.53 -35.63 -54.94
N ALA A 235 16.61 -36.08 -53.69
CA ALA A 235 16.98 -37.46 -53.35
C ALA A 235 15.94 -38.48 -53.85
N ALA A 236 14.65 -38.18 -53.71
CA ALA A 236 13.57 -39.02 -54.26
C ALA A 236 13.55 -39.03 -55.79
N ALA A 237 13.84 -37.91 -56.45
CA ALA A 237 13.93 -37.80 -57.90
C ALA A 237 15.17 -38.51 -58.48
N ALA A 238 16.30 -38.50 -57.76
CA ALA A 238 17.50 -39.24 -58.15
C ALA A 238 17.33 -40.76 -58.01
N MET A 239 16.54 -41.23 -57.03
CA MET A 239 16.27 -42.65 -56.81
C MET A 239 15.37 -43.28 -57.91
N TRP A 240 14.58 -42.49 -58.64
CA TRP A 240 13.71 -43.00 -59.72
C TRP A 240 14.45 -43.24 -61.04
N LYS A 241 15.66 -42.71 -61.24
CA LYS A 241 16.40 -42.84 -62.50
C LYS A 241 17.28 -44.11 -62.51
N GLY A 242 16.63 -45.27 -62.46
CA GLY A 242 17.26 -46.58 -62.71
C GLY A 242 17.57 -46.83 -64.20
N PRO A 243 18.50 -47.74 -64.54
CA PRO A 243 19.27 -47.71 -65.78
C PRO A 243 18.48 -48.20 -67.00
N GLN A 244 18.46 -47.41 -68.08
CA GLN A 244 18.10 -47.90 -69.42
C GLN A 244 19.21 -48.80 -69.96
N GLY A 245 18.98 -50.11 -69.94
CA GLY A 245 19.81 -51.09 -70.63
C GLY A 245 19.61 -51.01 -72.15
N LYS A 246 20.73 -50.92 -72.88
CA LYS A 246 20.85 -51.06 -74.34
C LYS A 246 20.27 -52.41 -74.80
N GLY A 247 19.40 -52.39 -75.80
CA GLY A 247 19.02 -53.58 -76.57
C GLY A 247 20.08 -53.96 -77.60
N GLU A 248 20.30 -55.27 -77.75
CA GLU A 248 20.77 -55.92 -78.98
C GLU A 248 19.59 -56.14 -79.94
#